data_AF-A0A410PPJ8-F1
#
_entry.id   AF-A0A410PPJ8-F1
#
_cell.length_a   1.000
_cell.length_b   1.000
_cell.length_c   1.000
_cell.angle_alpha   90.00
_cell.angle_beta   90.00
_cell.angle_gamma   90.00
#
_symmetry.space_group_name_H-M   'P 1'
#
loop_
_entity.id
_entity.type
_entity.pdbx_description
1 polymer ?
#
loop_
_entity_poly.entity_id
_entity_poly.type
_entity_poly.pdbx_seq_one_letter_code
_entity_poly.pdbx_strand_id
1 'polypeptide(L)'
;MEKPEEMYQEDVNNFIDIVDRFKYLQDNDYTTAYQLHKDALAQYDRWSQIYFEVRRVEIGKKKDPPWKDRVEDVMRILNNIYTSSRMVWNKSKDDLNEGKY
;
A
#
# COMPACT_ATOMS: atom_id res chain seq x y z
N MET A 1 -26.16 1.47 11.75
CA MET A 1 -24.82 2.10 11.69
C MET A 1 -24.11 1.39 10.56
N GLU A 2 -23.77 2.13 9.51
CA GLU A 2 -22.90 1.66 8.42
C GLU A 2 -21.57 1.20 9.03
N LYS A 3 -21.03 0.07 8.59
CA LYS A 3 -19.73 -0.40 9.08
C LYS A 3 -18.64 0.52 8.53
N PRO A 4 -17.58 0.83 9.29
CA PRO A 4 -16.46 1.66 8.80
C PRO A 4 -15.91 1.15 7.46
N GLU A 5 -15.89 -0.18 7.28
CA GLU A 5 -15.49 -0.88 6.05
C GLU A 5 -16.25 -0.40 4.80
N GLU A 6 -17.54 -0.07 4.93
CA GLU A 6 -18.41 0.36 3.84
C GLU A 6 -18.09 1.81 3.40
N MET A 7 -17.59 2.64 4.31
CA MET A 7 -17.19 4.03 4.02
C MET A 7 -15.87 4.12 3.24
N TYR A 8 -15.00 3.12 3.34
CA TYR A 8 -13.67 3.11 2.76
C TYR A 8 -13.55 2.09 1.61
N GLN A 9 -14.66 1.74 0.96
CA GLN A 9 -14.68 0.70 -0.07
C GLN A 9 -13.73 0.99 -1.24
N GLU A 10 -13.61 2.24 -1.66
CA GLU A 10 -12.67 2.64 -2.71
C GLU A 10 -11.21 2.44 -2.27
N ASP A 11 -10.87 2.86 -1.05
CA ASP A 11 -9.54 2.67 -0.46
C ASP A 11 -9.19 1.17 -0.34
N VAL A 12 -10.17 0.34 0.02
CA VAL A 12 -10.03 -1.12 0.06
C VAL A 12 -9.79 -1.69 -1.34
N ASN A 13 -10.53 -1.25 -2.35
CA ASN A 13 -10.35 -1.71 -3.73
C ASN A 13 -8.98 -1.31 -4.28
N ASN A 14 -8.52 -0.09 -3.99
CA ASN A 14 -7.19 0.38 -4.36
C ASN A 14 -6.09 -0.44 -3.69
N PHE A 15 -6.26 -0.80 -2.41
CA PHE A 15 -5.34 -1.70 -1.71
C PHE A 15 -5.31 -3.09 -2.35
N ILE A 16 -6.46 -3.66 -2.70
CA ILE A 16 -6.56 -4.98 -3.36
C ILE A 16 -5.83 -4.96 -4.71
N ASP A 17 -6.07 -3.94 -5.54
CA ASP A 17 -5.39 -3.78 -6.84
C ASP A 17 -3.87 -3.75 -6.70
N ILE A 18 -3.35 -2.95 -5.78
CA ILE A 18 -1.90 -2.84 -5.53
C ILE A 18 -1.32 -4.20 -5.07
N VAL A 19 -2.01 -4.89 -4.16
CA VAL A 19 -1.57 -6.20 -3.69
C VAL A 19 -1.58 -7.22 -4.82
N ASP A 20 -2.60 -7.24 -5.66
CA ASP A 20 -2.70 -8.16 -6.78
C ASP A 20 -1.62 -7.89 -7.83
N ARG A 21 -1.40 -6.64 -8.21
CA ARG A 21 -0.30 -6.26 -9.11
C ARG A 21 1.06 -6.63 -8.53
N PHE A 22 1.27 -6.48 -7.23
CA PHE A 22 2.53 -6.87 -6.56
C PHE A 22 2.74 -8.39 -6.56
N LYS A 23 1.70 -9.21 -6.39
CA LYS A 23 1.81 -10.69 -6.43
C LYS A 23 2.38 -11.20 -7.75
N TYR A 24 2.10 -10.51 -8.85
CA TYR A 24 2.54 -10.90 -10.19
C TYR A 24 3.81 -10.17 -10.65
N LEU A 25 4.36 -9.26 -9.84
CA LEU A 25 5.57 -8.52 -10.18
C LEU A 25 6.74 -9.48 -10.38
N GLN A 26 7.40 -9.39 -11.53
CA GLN A 26 8.62 -10.13 -11.85
C GLN A 26 9.86 -9.27 -11.59
N ASP A 27 10.98 -9.92 -11.32
CA ASP A 27 12.26 -9.27 -10.99
C ASP A 27 12.85 -8.40 -12.12
N ASN A 28 12.38 -8.58 -13.36
CA ASN A 28 12.76 -7.81 -14.53
C ASN A 28 11.65 -6.88 -15.05
N ASP A 29 10.49 -6.83 -14.39
CA ASP A 29 9.40 -5.92 -14.77
C ASP A 29 9.56 -4.56 -14.10
N TYR A 30 10.54 -3.79 -14.60
CA TYR A 30 10.92 -2.51 -14.00
C TYR A 30 9.84 -1.43 -14.16
N THR A 31 9.01 -1.51 -15.21
CA THR A 31 7.94 -0.52 -15.44
C THR A 31 6.81 -0.71 -14.44
N THR A 32 6.36 -1.95 -14.24
CA THR A 32 5.36 -2.25 -13.21
C THR A 32 5.91 -1.95 -11.83
N ALA A 33 7.19 -2.28 -11.55
CA ALA A 33 7.85 -1.95 -10.29
C ALA A 33 7.87 -0.44 -10.00
N TYR A 34 8.15 0.39 -11.00
CA TYR A 34 8.15 1.85 -10.87
C TYR A 34 6.77 2.39 -10.49
N GLN A 35 5.72 1.92 -11.17
CA GLN A 35 4.36 2.35 -10.86
C GLN A 35 3.91 1.85 -9.49
N LEU A 36 4.16 0.57 -9.18
CA LEU A 36 3.79 -0.04 -7.91
C LEU A 36 4.37 0.71 -6.71
N HIS A 37 5.63 1.13 -6.76
CA HIS A 37 6.19 1.87 -5.62
C HIS A 37 5.52 3.24 -5.45
N LYS A 38 5.13 3.93 -6.54
CA LYS A 38 4.45 5.23 -6.43
C LYS A 38 3.04 5.06 -5.90
N ASP A 39 2.30 4.09 -6.44
CA ASP A 39 0.93 3.80 -6.05
C ASP A 39 0.87 3.35 -4.58
N ALA A 40 1.79 2.48 -4.16
CA ALA A 40 1.88 2.03 -2.77
C ALA A 40 2.19 3.18 -1.80
N LEU A 41 3.06 4.13 -2.17
CA LEU A 41 3.35 5.30 -1.36
C LEU A 41 2.14 6.24 -1.26
N ALA A 42 1.44 6.48 -2.37
CA ALA A 42 0.24 7.30 -2.39
C ALA A 42 -0.88 6.70 -1.54
N GLN A 43 -1.10 5.38 -1.64
CA GLN A 43 -2.06 4.70 -0.78
C GLN A 43 -1.61 4.66 0.68
N TYR A 44 -0.32 4.52 0.99
CA TYR A 44 0.15 4.60 2.36
C TYR A 44 -0.25 5.94 3.02
N ASP A 45 -0.04 7.06 2.30
CA ASP A 45 -0.46 8.38 2.77
C ASP A 45 -1.97 8.43 3.03
N ARG A 46 -2.77 7.95 2.07
CA ARG A 46 -4.23 7.89 2.21
C ARG A 46 -4.67 7.09 3.43
N TRP A 47 -4.13 5.88 3.63
CA TRP A 47 -4.45 5.05 4.78
C TRP A 47 -3.95 5.65 6.10
N SER A 48 -2.88 6.45 6.09
CA SER A 48 -2.43 7.20 7.27
C SER A 48 -3.42 8.30 7.68
N GLN A 49 -4.11 8.92 6.72
CA GLN A 49 -5.18 9.89 7.00
C GLN A 49 -6.40 9.19 7.60
N ILE A 50 -6.79 8.03 7.06
CA ILE A 50 -7.85 7.17 7.62
C ILE A 50 -7.50 6.79 9.07
N TYR A 51 -6.26 6.38 9.31
CA TYR A 51 -5.78 6.04 10.64
C TYR A 51 -5.90 7.20 11.63
N PHE A 52 -5.55 8.41 11.19
CA PHE A 52 -5.71 9.61 11.99
C PHE A 52 -7.19 9.90 12.30
N GLU A 53 -8.09 9.74 11.32
CA GLU A 53 -9.53 9.89 11.52
C GLU A 53 -10.08 8.89 12.53
N VAL A 54 -9.73 7.60 12.39
CA VAL A 54 -10.10 6.53 13.32
C VAL A 54 -9.68 6.91 14.74
N ARG A 55 -8.41 7.28 14.94
CA ARG A 55 -7.91 7.71 16.26
C ARG A 55 -8.64 8.93 16.81
N ARG A 56 -9.00 9.90 15.97
CA ARG A 56 -9.78 11.08 16.40
C ARG A 56 -11.20 10.71 16.82
N VAL A 57 -11.87 9.83 16.08
CA VAL A 57 -13.25 9.40 16.38
C VAL A 57 -13.31 8.64 17.71
N GLU A 58 -12.27 7.88 18.04
CA GLU A 58 -12.15 7.18 19.33
C GLU A 58 -12.02 8.13 20.53
N ILE A 59 -11.69 9.40 20.32
CA ILE A 59 -11.68 10.42 21.38
C ILE A 59 -13.14 10.80 21.67
N GLY A 60 -13.72 10.18 22.70
CA GLY A 60 -15.07 10.48 23.16
C GLY A 60 -16.17 9.54 22.62
N LYS A 61 -15.82 8.52 21.84
CA LYS A 61 -16.72 7.42 21.45
C LYS A 61 -16.14 6.06 21.84
N LYS A 62 -16.94 5.00 21.63
CA LYS A 62 -16.48 3.62 21.82
C LYS A 62 -15.33 3.31 20.85
N LYS A 63 -14.25 2.74 21.38
CA LYS A 63 -13.08 2.29 20.61
C LYS A 63 -13.44 1.12 19.70
N ASP A 64 -12.76 1.02 18.57
CA ASP A 64 -12.82 -0.11 17.65
C ASP A 64 -11.39 -0.62 17.36
N PRO A 65 -10.78 -1.35 18.32
CA PRO A 65 -9.43 -1.87 18.16
C PRO A 65 -9.24 -2.73 16.90
N PRO A 66 -10.16 -3.66 16.55
CA PRO A 66 -10.03 -4.46 15.33
C PRO A 66 -9.89 -3.62 14.06
N TRP A 67 -10.70 -2.57 13.91
CA TRP A 67 -10.60 -1.70 12.73
C TRP A 67 -9.28 -0.93 12.69
N LYS A 68 -8.87 -0.37 13.83
CA LYS A 68 -7.61 0.35 13.95
C LYS A 68 -6.41 -0.54 13.61
N ASP A 69 -6.37 -1.76 14.14
CA ASP A 69 -5.29 -2.72 13.89
C ASP A 69 -5.25 -3.11 12.41
N ARG A 70 -6.42 -3.29 11.77
CA ARG A 70 -6.50 -3.56 10.33
C ARG A 70 -5.91 -2.42 9.49
N VAL A 71 -6.20 -1.16 9.83
CA VAL A 71 -5.64 0.02 9.14
C VAL A 71 -4.11 0.05 9.27
N GLU A 72 -3.57 -0.22 10.47
CA GLU A 72 -2.12 -0.31 10.68
C GLU A 72 -1.47 -1.41 9.84
N ASP A 73 -2.12 -2.57 9.74
CA ASP A 73 -1.65 -3.68 8.92
C ASP A 73 -1.63 -3.33 7.42
N VAL A 74 -2.66 -2.62 6.91
CA VAL A 74 -2.67 -2.14 5.53
C VAL A 74 -1.49 -1.21 5.27
N MET A 75 -1.26 -0.24 6.14
CA MET A 75 -0.11 0.67 6.03
C MET A 75 1.22 -0.10 6.02
N ARG A 76 1.38 -1.10 6.89
CA ARG A 76 2.60 -1.94 6.93
C ARG A 76 2.80 -2.70 5.62
N ILE A 77 1.74 -3.28 5.06
CA ILE A 77 1.79 -3.99 3.77
C ILE A 77 2.18 -3.04 2.64
N LEU A 78 1.55 -1.86 2.56
CA LEU A 78 1.86 -0.85 1.55
C LEU A 78 3.32 -0.40 1.60
N ASN A 79 3.87 -0.18 2.81
CA ASN A 79 5.28 0.17 2.97
C ASN A 79 6.24 -0.95 2.51
N ASN A 80 5.87 -2.21 2.76
CA ASN A 80 6.65 -3.36 2.27
C ASN A 80 6.61 -3.46 0.74
N ILE A 81 5.44 -3.26 0.12
CA ILE A 81 5.29 -3.25 -1.34
C ILE A 81 6.09 -2.10 -1.96
N TYR A 82 6.04 -0.90 -1.37
CA TYR A 82 6.86 0.23 -1.78
C TYR A 82 8.35 -0.12 -1.78
N THR A 83 8.84 -0.68 -0.68
CA THR A 83 10.25 -1.03 -0.51
C THR A 83 10.69 -2.09 -1.51
N SER A 84 9.93 -3.17 -1.64
CA SER A 84 10.23 -4.28 -2.56
C SER A 84 10.20 -3.85 -4.03
N SER A 85 9.16 -3.10 -4.43
CA SER A 85 9.03 -2.62 -5.81
C SER A 85 10.14 -1.62 -6.16
N ARG A 86 10.55 -0.77 -5.21
CA ARG A 86 11.69 0.14 -5.40
C ARG A 86 13.01 -0.62 -5.57
N MET A 87 13.21 -1.75 -4.89
CA MET A 87 14.39 -2.59 -5.10
C MET A 87 14.42 -3.18 -6.51
N VAL A 88 13.31 -3.74 -7.00
CA VAL A 88 13.20 -4.26 -8.37
C VAL A 88 13.48 -3.15 -9.39
N TRP A 89 12.88 -1.96 -9.21
CA TRP A 89 13.14 -0.83 -10.10
C TRP A 89 14.61 -0.39 -10.08
N ASN A 90 15.27 -0.38 -8.92
CA ASN A 90 16.69 -0.03 -8.84
C ASN A 90 17.59 -1.01 -9.59
N LYS A 91 17.26 -2.32 -9.59
CA LYS A 91 18.00 -3.34 -10.36
C LYS A 91 18.07 -3.02 -11.86
N SER A 92 17.09 -2.30 -12.40
CA SER A 92 17.11 -1.88 -13.82
C SER A 92 18.39 -1.14 -14.21
N LYS A 93 18.96 -0.35 -13.30
CA LYS A 93 20.23 0.36 -13.56
C LYS A 93 21.40 -0.60 -13.68
N ASP A 94 21.42 -1.63 -12.83
CA ASP A 94 22.50 -2.61 -12.80
C ASP A 94 22.42 -3.49 -14.06
N ASP A 95 21.23 -3.97 -14.40
CA ASP A 95 21.01 -4.75 -15.62
C ASP A 95 21.33 -3.92 -16.89
N LEU A 96 21.06 -2.59 -16.88
CA LEU A 96 21.41 -1.63 -17.96
C LEU A 96 22.91 -1.57 -18.20
N ASN A 97 23.67 -1.58 -17.12
CA ASN A 97 25.12 -1.47 -17.19
C ASN A 97 25.80 -2.81 -17.51
N GLU A 98 25.16 -3.95 -17.19
CA GLU A 98 25.70 -5.30 -17.40
C GLU A 98 25.32 -5.93 -18.75
N GLY A 99 24.49 -5.27 -19.57
CA GLY A 99 24.10 -5.75 -20.89
C GLY A 99 23.17 -6.98 -20.87
N LYS A 100 22.48 -7.21 -19.75
CA LYS A 100 21.49 -8.28 -19.58
C LYS A 100 20.12 -7.79 -20.06
N TYR A 101 19.88 -7.85 -21.36
CA TYR A 101 18.61 -7.52 -22.01
C TYR A 101 18.11 -8.66 -22.89
#